data_AF-A0A6J0VGS5-F1
#
_entry.id   AF-A0A6J0VGS5-F1
#
_cell.length_a   1.000
_cell.length_b   1.000
_cell.length_c   1.000
_cell.angle_alpha   90.00
_cell.angle_beta   90.00
_cell.angle_gamma   90.00
#
_symmetry.space_group_name_H-M   'P 1'
#
loop_
_entity.id
_entity.type
_entity.pdbx_description
1 polymer ?
#
loop_
_entity_poly.entity_id
_entity_poly.type
_entity_poly.pdbx_seq_one_letter_code
_entity_poly.pdbx_strand_id
1 'polypeptide(L)'
;MESILYNPLPQQTAKLLNIQPQGPKEAEAFVKAFLKRSMPRKSDEDIQDLLTRKAVVLEHFHKRRKRQKRRRGKGFSARHRRAMRLFEIKPEQQRQPQMIQTKLLKADLHGALITVTKSKCPSYVGITGIVLQEMKHVFKIITKEDKLKVIPKLNSVFSIELDGFVSYIYGSRIQFRASERSAKKFKGKGTLDL
;
A
#
# COMPACT_ATOMS: atom_id res chain seq x y z
N MET A 1 -12.69 -38.35 -7.08
CA MET A 1 -13.18 -37.37 -6.08
C MET A 1 -14.66 -37.53 -5.78
N GLU A 2 -15.49 -38.00 -6.72
CA GLU A 2 -16.94 -38.21 -6.50
C GLU A 2 -17.25 -39.30 -5.45
N SER A 3 -16.45 -40.37 -5.37
CA SER A 3 -16.69 -41.48 -4.43
C SER A 3 -16.58 -41.12 -2.95
N ILE A 4 -15.86 -40.05 -2.60
CA ILE A 4 -15.68 -39.62 -1.20
C ILE A 4 -16.90 -38.84 -0.72
N LEU A 5 -17.61 -38.15 -1.62
CA LEU A 5 -18.77 -37.32 -1.30
C LEU A 5 -20.04 -38.12 -1.00
N TYR A 6 -20.16 -39.34 -1.53
CA TYR A 6 -21.34 -40.20 -1.36
C TYR A 6 -21.15 -41.31 -0.31
N ASN A 7 -20.12 -41.22 0.53
CA ASN A 7 -19.94 -42.20 1.59
C ASN A 7 -21.04 -42.06 2.66
N PRO A 8 -21.66 -43.17 3.09
CA PRO A 8 -22.66 -43.13 4.14
C PRO A 8 -22.07 -42.56 5.43
N LEU A 9 -22.85 -41.74 6.13
CA LEU A 9 -22.48 -41.17 7.42
C LEU A 9 -22.08 -42.29 8.40
N PRO A 10 -20.96 -42.17 9.13
CA PRO A 10 -20.58 -43.14 10.15
C PRO A 10 -21.72 -43.36 11.16
N GLN A 11 -21.97 -44.61 11.52
CA GLN A 11 -23.13 -44.98 12.36
C GLN A 11 -23.13 -44.29 13.73
N GLN A 12 -21.96 -43.93 14.25
CA GLN A 12 -21.80 -43.22 15.53
C GLN A 12 -22.32 -41.78 15.46
N THR A 13 -22.01 -41.05 14.38
CA THR A 13 -22.50 -39.68 14.17
C THR A 13 -23.99 -39.67 13.81
N ALA A 14 -24.48 -40.66 13.06
CA ALA A 14 -25.90 -40.80 12.76
C ALA A 14 -26.75 -40.99 14.04
N LYS A 15 -26.29 -41.84 14.97
CA LYS A 15 -26.94 -42.04 16.28
C LYS A 15 -26.93 -40.76 17.14
N LEU A 16 -25.82 -40.03 17.16
CA LEU A 16 -25.70 -38.77 17.90
C LEU A 16 -26.69 -37.71 17.39
N LEU A 17 -26.91 -37.66 16.07
CA LEU A 17 -27.80 -36.69 15.42
C LEU A 17 -29.26 -37.18 15.32
N ASN A 18 -29.58 -38.36 15.87
CA ASN A 18 -30.88 -39.02 15.74
C ASN A 18 -31.35 -39.19 14.27
N ILE A 19 -30.41 -39.38 13.34
CA ILE A 19 -30.71 -39.57 11.92
C ILE A 19 -30.80 -41.07 11.66
N GLN A 20 -32.02 -41.56 11.42
CA GLN A 20 -32.21 -42.93 10.94
C GLN A 20 -31.97 -42.97 9.43
N PRO A 21 -31.04 -43.80 8.92
CA PRO A 21 -30.90 -43.98 7.48
C PRO A 21 -32.18 -44.63 6.95
N GLN A 22 -32.97 -43.87 6.20
CA GLN A 22 -34.17 -44.40 5.54
C GLN A 22 -33.75 -45.40 4.46
N GLY A 23 -34.57 -46.44 4.26
CA GLY A 23 -34.38 -47.35 3.12
C GLY A 23 -34.47 -46.58 1.80
N PRO A 24 -33.85 -47.05 0.70
CA PRO A 24 -33.82 -46.33 -0.57
C PRO A 24 -35.24 -45.96 -1.06
N LYS A 25 -36.22 -46.87 -0.87
CA LYS A 25 -37.62 -46.64 -1.24
C LYS A 25 -38.33 -45.60 -0.36
N GLU A 26 -38.02 -45.58 0.93
CA GLU A 26 -38.60 -44.63 1.89
C GLU A 26 -38.06 -43.22 1.63
N ALA A 27 -36.76 -43.11 1.35
CA ALA A 27 -36.11 -41.86 1.01
C ALA A 27 -36.67 -41.27 -0.30
N GLU A 28 -36.86 -42.11 -1.34
CA GLU A 28 -37.48 -41.68 -2.59
C GLU A 28 -38.91 -41.18 -2.40
N ALA A 29 -39.71 -41.91 -1.60
CA ALA A 29 -41.08 -41.50 -1.29
C ALA A 29 -41.13 -40.17 -0.53
N PHE A 30 -40.24 -39.99 0.46
CA PHE A 30 -40.12 -38.74 1.20
C PHE A 30 -39.73 -37.57 0.29
N VAL A 31 -38.71 -37.75 -0.54
CA VAL A 31 -38.24 -36.70 -1.47
C VAL A 31 -39.35 -36.34 -2.46
N LYS A 32 -40.06 -37.33 -3.02
CA LYS A 32 -41.19 -37.07 -3.93
C LYS A 32 -42.32 -36.29 -3.23
N ALA A 33 -42.69 -36.68 -2.01
CA ALA A 33 -43.71 -35.97 -1.23
C ALA A 33 -43.28 -34.54 -0.88
N PHE A 34 -42.03 -34.36 -0.47
CA PHE A 34 -41.46 -33.05 -0.13
C PHE A 34 -41.45 -32.10 -1.34
N LEU A 35 -41.03 -32.58 -2.51
CA LEU A 35 -40.98 -31.78 -3.73
C LEU A 35 -42.38 -31.39 -4.20
N LYS A 36 -43.35 -32.32 -4.13
CA LYS A 36 -44.75 -32.04 -4.47
C LYS A 36 -45.38 -30.98 -3.55
N ARG A 37 -45.06 -31.05 -2.25
CA ARG A 37 -45.49 -30.04 -1.27
C ARG A 37 -44.83 -28.68 -1.50
N SER A 38 -43.54 -28.67 -1.83
CA SER A 38 -42.77 -27.44 -2.00
C SER A 38 -43.03 -26.74 -3.35
N MET A 39 -43.47 -27.50 -4.36
CA MET A 39 -43.70 -27.01 -5.73
C MET A 39 -45.12 -27.33 -6.21
N PRO A 40 -46.19 -26.81 -5.56
CA PRO A 40 -47.57 -27.22 -5.81
C PRO A 40 -48.12 -26.82 -7.19
N ARG A 41 -47.45 -25.91 -7.91
CA ARG A 41 -47.84 -25.43 -9.24
C ARG A 41 -47.17 -26.16 -10.40
N LYS A 42 -46.32 -27.15 -10.13
CA LYS A 42 -45.60 -27.90 -11.17
C LYS A 42 -46.14 -29.33 -11.25
N SER A 43 -46.21 -29.87 -12.47
CA SER A 43 -46.55 -31.27 -12.66
C SER A 43 -45.38 -32.17 -12.19
N ASP A 44 -45.68 -33.43 -11.85
CA ASP A 44 -44.66 -34.38 -11.42
C ASP A 44 -43.59 -34.58 -12.53
N GLU A 45 -43.96 -34.46 -13.81
CA GLU A 45 -43.07 -34.53 -14.97
C GLU A 45 -42.13 -33.31 -15.05
N ASP A 46 -42.65 -32.10 -14.84
CA ASP A 46 -41.85 -30.87 -14.82
C ASP A 46 -40.84 -30.84 -13.66
N ILE A 47 -41.20 -31.47 -12.52
CA ILE A 47 -40.30 -31.58 -11.36
C ILE A 47 -39.14 -32.53 -11.70
N GLN A 48 -39.41 -33.67 -12.36
CA GLN A 48 -38.37 -34.60 -12.79
C GLN A 48 -37.46 -34.00 -13.86
N ASP A 49 -38.02 -33.27 -14.82
CA ASP A 49 -37.22 -32.55 -15.83
C ASP A 49 -36.32 -31.49 -15.16
N LEU A 50 -36.83 -30.76 -14.15
CA LEU A 50 -36.03 -29.80 -13.39
C LEU A 50 -34.87 -30.45 -12.62
N LEU A 51 -35.07 -31.64 -12.05
CA LEU A 51 -34.04 -32.38 -11.31
C LEU A 51 -32.97 -32.97 -12.23
N THR A 52 -33.37 -33.43 -13.42
CA THR A 52 -32.48 -34.05 -14.40
C THR A 52 -31.72 -33.04 -15.25
N ARG A 53 -32.19 -31.78 -15.32
CA ARG A 53 -31.42 -30.66 -15.89
C ARG A 53 -30.09 -30.53 -15.16
N LYS A 54 -29.03 -31.04 -15.78
CA LYS A 54 -27.64 -30.82 -15.37
C LYS A 54 -27.39 -29.31 -15.36
N ALA A 55 -27.33 -28.73 -14.17
CA ALA A 55 -26.90 -27.35 -14.01
C ALA A 55 -25.47 -27.26 -14.55
N VAL A 56 -25.30 -26.58 -15.69
CA VAL A 56 -23.97 -26.13 -16.13
C VAL A 56 -23.60 -25.02 -15.16
N VAL A 57 -23.03 -25.40 -14.02
CA VAL A 57 -22.35 -24.43 -13.16
C VAL A 57 -21.20 -23.91 -14.01
N LEU A 58 -21.39 -22.73 -14.60
CA LEU A 58 -20.32 -21.99 -15.25
C LEU A 58 -19.38 -21.51 -14.13
N GLU A 59 -18.62 -22.43 -13.54
CA GLU A 59 -17.38 -22.11 -12.85
C GLU A 59 -16.38 -21.66 -13.92
N HIS A 60 -16.62 -20.47 -14.46
CA HIS A 60 -15.53 -19.64 -14.93
C HIS A 60 -14.73 -19.26 -13.70
N PHE A 61 -13.91 -20.20 -13.20
CA PHE A 61 -12.74 -19.83 -12.43
C PHE A 61 -12.01 -18.81 -13.29
N HIS A 62 -12.09 -17.53 -12.93
CA HIS A 62 -11.16 -16.55 -13.42
C HIS A 62 -9.78 -17.08 -13.06
N LYS A 63 -9.08 -17.72 -14.01
CA LYS A 63 -7.65 -18.01 -13.88
C LYS A 63 -7.00 -16.67 -13.61
N ARG A 64 -6.70 -16.38 -12.34
CA ARG A 64 -5.91 -15.22 -11.94
C ARG A 64 -4.60 -15.36 -12.68
N ARG A 65 -4.44 -14.60 -13.78
CA ARG A 65 -3.17 -14.49 -14.49
C ARG A 65 -2.13 -14.09 -13.44
N LYS A 66 -1.23 -15.00 -13.08
CA LYS A 66 -0.03 -14.65 -12.32
C LYS A 66 0.71 -13.65 -13.20
N ARG A 67 0.66 -12.35 -12.84
CA ARG A 67 1.50 -11.33 -13.49
C ARG A 67 2.94 -11.82 -13.36
N GLN A 68 3.57 -12.25 -14.46
CA GLN A 68 5.00 -12.43 -14.49
C GLN A 68 5.62 -11.09 -14.05
N LYS A 69 6.34 -11.09 -12.92
CA LYS A 69 7.15 -9.94 -12.53
C LYS A 69 8.14 -9.70 -13.66
N ARG A 70 7.88 -8.71 -14.51
CA ARG A 70 8.86 -8.21 -15.47
C ARG A 70 10.12 -7.89 -14.67
N ARG A 71 11.24 -8.56 -14.99
CA ARG A 71 12.55 -8.19 -14.48
C ARG A 71 12.83 -6.78 -15.00
N ARG A 72 12.59 -5.77 -14.16
CA ARG A 72 13.07 -4.41 -14.45
C ARG A 72 14.58 -4.51 -14.52
N GLY A 73 15.18 -3.99 -15.60
CA GLY A 73 16.63 -3.96 -15.75
C GLY A 73 17.27 -3.46 -14.45
N LYS A 74 18.27 -4.20 -13.94
CA LYS A 74 19.01 -3.78 -12.77
C LYS A 74 19.80 -2.54 -13.17
N GLY A 75 19.25 -1.36 -12.91
CA GLY A 75 20.01 -0.12 -13.02
C GLY A 75 21.20 -0.15 -12.05
N PHE A 76 22.14 0.77 -12.23
CA PHE A 76 23.30 0.87 -11.33
C PHE A 76 22.88 0.88 -9.86
N SER A 77 23.56 0.06 -9.06
CA SER A 77 23.46 0.04 -7.59
C SER A 77 23.73 1.44 -7.03
N ALA A 78 23.14 1.76 -5.87
CA ALA A 78 23.41 3.02 -5.17
C ALA A 78 24.91 3.26 -4.95
N ARG A 79 25.69 2.19 -4.68
CA ARG A 79 27.16 2.27 -4.53
C ARG A 79 27.85 2.74 -5.83
N HIS A 80 27.44 2.20 -6.97
CA HIS A 80 27.95 2.59 -8.29
C HIS A 80 27.59 4.05 -8.62
N ARG A 81 26.36 4.49 -8.30
CA ARG A 81 25.95 5.88 -8.55
C ARG A 81 26.73 6.90 -7.73
N ARG A 82 27.07 6.57 -6.47
CA ARG A 82 27.93 7.43 -5.63
C ARG A 82 29.36 7.50 -6.15
N ALA A 83 29.94 6.37 -6.56
CA ALA A 83 31.29 6.33 -7.12
C ALA A 83 31.42 7.24 -8.35
N MET A 84 30.38 7.28 -9.20
CA MET A 84 30.34 8.19 -10.36
C MET A 84 29.94 9.63 -10.02
N ARG A 85 29.83 9.99 -8.74
CA ARG A 85 29.46 11.34 -8.27
C ARG A 85 28.20 11.90 -8.95
N LEU A 86 27.26 11.03 -9.31
CA LEU A 86 26.07 11.41 -10.09
C LEU A 86 25.14 12.40 -9.34
N PHE A 87 25.29 12.48 -8.02
CA PHE A 87 24.54 13.36 -7.13
C PHE A 87 25.28 14.66 -6.78
N GLU A 88 26.57 14.76 -7.13
CA GLU A 88 27.30 16.03 -6.99
C GLU A 88 26.74 17.03 -8.01
N ILE A 89 26.48 18.24 -7.56
CA ILE A 89 26.01 19.31 -8.42
C ILE A 89 27.25 19.89 -9.09
N LYS A 90 27.43 19.64 -10.40
CA LYS A 90 28.49 20.30 -11.16
C LYS A 90 28.36 21.83 -11.01
N PRO A 91 29.46 22.57 -10.84
CA PRO A 91 29.41 24.02 -10.63
C PRO A 91 28.74 24.77 -11.79
N GLU A 92 28.88 24.27 -13.03
CA GLU A 92 28.16 24.80 -14.21
C GLU A 92 26.63 24.72 -14.07
N GLN A 93 26.12 23.66 -13.44
CA GLN A 93 24.69 23.45 -13.22
C GLN A 93 24.16 24.27 -12.02
N GLN A 94 25.03 24.86 -11.20
CA GLN A 94 24.61 25.76 -10.13
C GLN A 94 24.06 27.10 -10.68
N ARG A 95 24.39 27.46 -11.93
CA ARG A 95 23.88 28.70 -12.56
C ARG A 95 22.38 28.66 -12.85
N GLN A 96 21.77 27.47 -12.91
CA GLN A 96 20.34 27.32 -13.17
C GLN A 96 19.56 26.99 -11.88
N PRO A 97 18.78 27.95 -11.31
CA PRO A 97 18.09 27.75 -10.03
C PRO A 97 17.05 26.62 -10.08
N GLN A 98 16.43 26.40 -11.23
CA GLN A 98 15.46 25.31 -11.48
C GLN A 98 16.09 23.91 -11.30
N MET A 99 17.34 23.75 -11.77
CA MET A 99 18.06 22.47 -11.65
C MET A 99 18.49 22.21 -10.20
N ILE A 100 18.97 23.23 -9.49
CA ILE A 100 19.31 23.11 -8.07
C ILE A 100 18.08 22.71 -7.27
N GLN A 101 16.95 23.39 -7.47
CA GLN A 101 15.72 23.13 -6.70
C GLN A 101 15.25 21.68 -6.86
N THR A 102 15.24 21.15 -8.08
CA THR A 102 14.81 19.77 -8.34
C THR A 102 15.77 18.71 -7.78
N LYS A 103 17.07 19.01 -7.75
CA LYS A 103 18.08 18.16 -7.12
C LYS A 103 17.96 18.20 -5.60
N LEU A 104 17.85 19.38 -4.99
CA LEU A 104 17.68 19.59 -3.56
C LEU A 104 16.43 18.88 -3.02
N LEU A 105 15.32 18.96 -3.77
CA LEU A 105 14.08 18.25 -3.43
C LEU A 105 14.21 16.72 -3.49
N LYS A 106 15.22 16.15 -4.16
CA LYS A 106 15.44 14.71 -4.24
C LYS A 106 16.64 14.23 -3.43
N ALA A 107 17.51 15.15 -3.02
CA ALA A 107 18.70 14.90 -2.23
C ALA A 107 18.33 14.28 -0.88
N ASP A 108 19.30 13.68 -0.22
CA ASP A 108 19.18 13.27 1.17
C ASP A 108 19.51 14.48 2.06
N LEU A 109 18.68 14.73 3.07
CA LEU A 109 18.86 15.84 4.01
C LEU A 109 19.38 15.37 5.37
N HIS A 110 19.62 14.06 5.55
CA HIS A 110 20.32 13.56 6.72
C HIS A 110 21.74 14.16 6.79
N GLY A 111 22.10 14.73 7.94
CA GLY A 111 23.38 15.40 8.16
C GLY A 111 23.42 16.86 7.71
N ALA A 112 22.35 17.40 7.10
CA ALA A 112 22.31 18.81 6.72
C ALA A 112 22.06 19.71 7.94
N LEU A 113 22.71 20.88 7.96
CA LEU A 113 22.41 21.95 8.90
C LEU A 113 21.14 22.66 8.44
N ILE A 114 20.11 22.65 9.30
CA ILE A 114 18.83 23.28 9.02
C ILE A 114 18.45 24.30 10.09
N THR A 115 17.78 25.36 9.66
CA THR A 115 17.25 26.40 10.53
C THR A 115 15.77 26.62 10.20
N VAL A 116 14.93 26.74 11.22
CA VAL A 116 13.51 27.05 11.03
C VAL A 116 13.34 28.56 10.86
N THR A 117 13.07 29.03 9.64
CA THR A 117 12.88 30.46 9.36
C THR A 117 11.47 30.91 9.69
N LYS A 118 10.46 30.11 9.32
CA LYS A 118 9.03 30.40 9.54
C LYS A 118 8.30 29.14 9.95
N SER A 119 7.35 29.26 10.85
CA SER A 119 6.45 28.17 11.21
C SER A 119 5.15 28.75 11.73
N LYS A 120 4.05 28.00 11.59
CA LYS A 120 2.77 28.33 12.24
C LYS A 120 2.92 28.46 13.76
N CYS A 121 3.83 27.70 14.36
CA CYS A 121 4.11 27.76 15.79
C CYS A 121 5.39 28.58 16.04
N PRO A 122 5.31 29.73 16.74
CA PRO A 122 6.47 30.61 16.95
C PRO A 122 7.58 29.94 17.76
N SER A 123 7.26 28.98 18.63
CA SER A 123 8.23 28.24 19.44
C SER A 123 9.25 27.43 18.61
N TYR A 124 8.92 27.08 17.36
CA TYR A 124 9.86 26.37 16.48
C TYR A 124 10.78 27.31 15.70
N VAL A 125 10.41 28.58 15.56
CA VAL A 125 11.16 29.56 14.76
C VAL A 125 12.51 29.83 15.43
N GLY A 126 13.57 29.87 14.62
CA GLY A 126 14.93 30.12 15.09
C GLY A 126 15.66 28.88 15.61
N ILE A 127 15.01 27.72 15.70
CA ILE A 127 15.72 26.49 16.07
C ILE A 127 16.67 26.09 14.93
N THR A 128 17.94 25.93 15.28
CA THR A 128 19.01 25.51 14.38
C THR A 128 19.58 24.17 14.83
N GLY A 129 19.93 23.31 13.88
CA GLY A 129 20.51 22.02 14.21
C GLY A 129 20.77 21.13 13.01
N ILE A 130 21.49 20.04 13.26
CA ILE A 130 21.81 19.04 12.23
C ILE A 130 20.69 18.00 12.18
N VAL A 131 20.23 17.65 10.98
CA VAL A 131 19.20 16.61 10.82
C VAL A 131 19.81 15.22 11.07
N LEU A 132 19.40 14.58 12.17
CA LEU A 132 19.71 13.18 12.42
C LEU A 132 18.81 12.28 11.58
N GLN A 133 17.50 12.50 11.68
CA GLN A 133 16.51 11.61 11.06
C GLN A 133 15.40 12.38 10.34
N GLU A 134 15.33 12.20 9.03
CA GLU A 134 14.18 12.55 8.21
C GLU A 134 13.08 11.47 8.30
N MET A 135 11.95 11.81 8.92
CA MET A 135 10.75 10.99 8.90
C MET A 135 9.74 11.57 7.90
N LYS A 136 8.59 10.91 7.73
CA LYS A 136 7.56 11.31 6.77
C LYS A 136 7.06 12.74 7.04
N HIS A 137 6.65 13.05 8.26
CA HIS A 137 6.07 14.35 8.61
C HIS A 137 6.92 15.20 9.56
N VAL A 138 8.03 14.66 10.06
CA VAL A 138 8.87 15.32 11.08
C VAL A 138 10.36 15.21 10.74
N PHE A 139 11.14 16.15 11.23
CA PHE A 139 12.59 16.09 11.30
C PHE A 139 13.02 15.92 12.75
N LYS A 140 13.89 14.95 13.01
CA LYS A 140 14.64 14.89 14.27
C LYS A 140 15.97 15.60 14.04
N ILE A 141 16.18 16.69 14.77
CA ILE A 141 17.41 17.47 14.71
C ILE A 141 18.13 17.42 16.05
N ILE A 142 19.43 17.60 16.00
CA ILE A 142 20.26 17.84 17.18
C ILE A 142 20.70 19.30 17.20
N THR A 143 20.45 19.97 18.31
CA THR A 143 20.81 21.37 18.53
C THR A 143 22.25 21.48 19.06
N LYS A 144 22.80 22.70 19.10
CA LYS A 144 24.13 22.96 19.70
C LYS A 144 24.21 22.59 21.19
N GLU A 145 23.08 22.55 21.88
CA GLU A 145 22.96 22.13 23.28
C GLU A 145 22.90 20.60 23.44
N ASP A 146 23.23 19.83 22.40
CA ASP A 146 23.14 18.36 22.35
C ASP A 146 21.72 17.81 22.60
N LYS A 147 20.71 18.68 22.57
CA LYS A 147 19.31 18.30 22.73
C LYS A 147 18.71 17.87 21.41
N LEU A 148 18.04 16.72 21.41
CA LEU A 148 17.24 16.23 20.29
C LEU A 148 15.88 16.93 20.27
N LYS A 149 15.57 17.62 19.17
CA LYS A 149 14.27 18.24 18.93
C LYS A 149 13.57 17.61 17.73
N VAL A 150 12.27 17.43 17.86
CA VAL A 150 11.41 16.91 16.79
C VAL A 150 10.58 18.05 16.23
N ILE A 151 10.79 18.40 14.96
CA ILE A 151 10.13 19.53 14.32
C ILE A 151 9.17 19.03 13.23
N PRO A 152 7.90 19.46 13.24
CA PRO A 152 6.96 19.11 12.19
C PRO A 152 7.31 19.83 10.88
N LYS A 153 7.24 19.08 9.77
CA LYS A 153 7.40 19.62 8.41
C LYS A 153 6.18 20.42 7.95
N LEU A 154 5.00 20.14 8.51
CA LEU A 154 3.77 20.79 8.10
C LEU A 154 3.78 22.27 8.53
N ASN A 155 3.47 23.17 7.60
CA ASN A 155 3.42 24.62 7.81
C ASN A 155 4.71 25.23 8.41
N SER A 156 5.85 24.67 8.05
CA SER A 156 7.17 25.18 8.42
C SER A 156 8.03 25.41 7.19
N VAL A 157 8.87 26.44 7.23
CA VAL A 157 9.90 26.76 6.25
C VAL A 157 11.26 26.56 6.90
N PHE A 158 12.10 25.78 6.25
CA PHE A 158 13.45 25.48 6.68
C PHE A 158 14.43 26.16 5.74
N SER A 159 15.42 26.87 6.26
CA SER A 159 16.61 27.25 5.51
C SER A 159 17.67 26.17 5.67
N ILE A 160 18.29 25.80 4.56
CA ILE A 160 19.39 24.84 4.49
C ILE A 160 20.59 25.56 3.90
N GLU A 161 21.73 25.41 4.56
CA GLU A 161 23.01 25.95 4.11
C GLU A 161 23.84 24.82 3.50
N LEU A 162 24.20 24.96 2.22
CA LEU A 162 25.02 24.00 1.48
C LEU A 162 26.05 24.77 0.66
N ASP A 163 27.35 24.54 0.91
CA ASP A 163 28.48 25.08 0.13
C ASP A 163 28.33 26.58 -0.24
N GLY A 164 27.92 27.41 0.72
CA GLY A 164 27.75 28.86 0.53
C GLY A 164 26.42 29.31 -0.08
N PHE A 165 25.51 28.38 -0.38
CA PHE A 165 24.15 28.67 -0.83
C PHE A 165 23.13 28.44 0.29
N VAL A 166 22.31 29.46 0.56
CA VAL A 166 21.16 29.36 1.46
C VAL A 166 19.90 29.08 0.64
N SER A 167 19.31 27.91 0.84
CA SER A 167 18.08 27.49 0.15
C SER A 167 16.90 27.36 1.12
N TYR A 168 15.75 27.89 0.75
CA TYR A 168 14.52 27.78 1.54
C TYR A 168 13.64 26.61 1.05
N ILE A 169 13.26 25.73 1.97
CA ILE A 169 12.43 24.57 1.71
C ILE A 169 11.13 24.67 2.51
N TYR A 170 10.01 24.64 1.79
CA TYR A 170 8.69 24.49 2.39
C TYR A 170 8.49 23.05 2.84
N GLY A 171 8.40 22.84 4.15
CA GLY A 171 8.20 21.53 4.75
C GLY A 171 6.94 20.82 4.26
N SER A 172 5.87 21.56 3.95
CA SER A 172 4.63 21.03 3.38
C SER A 172 4.82 20.31 2.04
N ARG A 173 5.90 20.61 1.31
CA ARG A 173 6.24 19.95 0.03
C ARG A 173 7.07 18.69 0.21
N ILE A 174 7.82 18.56 1.29
CA ILE A 174 8.78 17.47 1.54
C ILE A 174 8.28 16.48 2.60
N GLN A 175 6.97 16.29 2.71
CA GLN A 175 6.31 15.39 3.68
C GLN A 175 6.45 13.88 3.36
N PHE A 176 7.62 13.46 2.89
CA PHE A 176 7.94 12.07 2.59
C PHE A 176 9.24 11.68 3.27
N ARG A 177 9.46 10.37 3.44
CA ARG A 177 10.79 9.86 3.81
C ARG A 177 11.75 10.09 2.65
N ALA A 178 13.05 10.24 2.93
CA ALA A 178 14.08 10.48 1.91
C ALA A 178 14.03 9.45 0.76
N SER A 179 13.82 8.17 1.10
CA SER A 179 13.67 7.08 0.12
C SER A 179 12.49 7.28 -0.83
N GLU A 180 11.32 7.62 -0.30
CA GLU A 180 10.09 7.87 -1.07
C GLU A 180 10.22 9.14 -1.92
N ARG A 181 10.91 10.16 -1.39
CA ARG A 181 11.11 11.44 -2.04
C ARG A 181 11.91 11.30 -3.35
N SER A 182 13.00 10.55 -3.31
CA SER A 182 13.90 10.35 -4.46
C SER A 182 13.20 9.71 -5.68
N ALA A 183 12.22 8.84 -5.44
CA ALA A 183 11.50 8.11 -6.49
C ALA A 183 10.27 8.85 -7.02
N LYS A 184 9.77 9.85 -6.27
CA LYS A 184 8.51 10.52 -6.59
C LYS A 184 8.71 11.68 -7.57
N LYS A 185 7.85 11.75 -8.58
CA LYS A 185 7.72 12.94 -9.42
C LYS A 185 6.94 14.00 -8.66
N PHE A 186 7.61 15.08 -8.26
CA PHE A 186 6.95 16.24 -7.67
C PHE A 186 6.05 16.90 -8.71
N LYS A 187 4.77 17.07 -8.37
CA LYS A 187 3.81 17.83 -9.16
C LYS A 187 3.63 19.20 -8.53
N GLY A 188 3.40 20.23 -9.35
CA GLY A 188 2.91 21.51 -8.86
C GLY A 188 1.63 21.28 -8.05
N LYS A 189 1.62 21.77 -6.81
CA LYS A 189 0.39 21.94 -6.01
C LYS A 189 0.24 23.43 -5.71
N GLY A 190 -0.98 23.89 -5.45
CA GLY A 190 -1.34 25.31 -5.28
C GLY A 190 -0.47 26.10 -4.29
N THR A 191 -0.64 27.42 -4.25
CA THR A 191 0.12 28.33 -3.38
C THR A 191 0.03 27.91 -1.91
N LEU A 192 1.11 28.12 -1.16
CA LEU A 192 1.17 27.84 0.28
C LEU A 192 1.07 29.18 1.00
N ASP A 193 0.00 29.37 1.78
CA ASP A 193 -0.06 30.42 2.80
C ASP A 193 0.71 29.97 4.04
N LEU A 194 1.44 30.91 4.63
CA LEU A 194 2.32 30.71 5.79
C LEU A 194 1.84 31.54 6.97
#